data_AF-A0A7J9BDH8-F1
#
_entry.id   AF-A0A7J9BDH8-F1
#
_cell.length_a   1.000
_cell.length_b   1.000
_cell.length_c   1.000
_cell.angle_alpha   90.00
_cell.angle_beta   90.00
_cell.angle_gamma   90.00
#
_symmetry.space_group_name_H-M   'P 1'
#
loop_
_entity.id
_entity.type
_entity.pdbx_description
1 polymer ?
#
loop_
_entity_poly.entity_id
_entity_poly.type
_entity_poly.pdbx_seq_one_letter_code
_entity_poly.pdbx_strand_id
1 'polypeptide(L)' 'MEGPTPISALIHVATIVVAGIFLVAHILPLLIVIPYIMNLISLIGIIIVLLGATLACPKIY' A
#
# COMPACT_ATOMS: atom_id res chain seq x y z
N MET A 1 5.95 -6.16 -14.90
CA MET A 1 6.42 -4.76 -14.96
C MET A 1 6.81 -4.49 -16.40
N GLU A 2 6.13 -3.57 -17.09
CA GLU A 2 6.36 -3.29 -18.52
C GLU A 2 7.50 -2.28 -18.77
N GLY A 3 7.89 -1.52 -17.74
CA GLY A 3 9.00 -0.56 -17.84
C GLY A 3 10.37 -1.17 -17.46
N PRO A 4 11.48 -0.49 -17.83
CA PRO A 4 12.83 -0.89 -17.45
C PRO A 4 12.96 -1.02 -15.93
N THR A 5 13.76 -1.99 -15.48
CA THR A 5 14.03 -2.27 -14.05
C THR A 5 14.35 -1.05 -13.18
N PRO A 6 15.09 -0.01 -13.62
CA PRO A 6 15.30 1.18 -12.78
C PRO A 6 14.04 2.05 -12.64
N ILE A 7 13.22 2.14 -13.69
CA ILE A 7 11.99 2.96 -13.69
C ILE A 7 10.93 2.31 -12.83
N SER A 8 10.79 0.99 -12.92
CA SER A 8 9.84 0.25 -12.12
C SER A 8 10.19 0.26 -10.63
N ALA A 9 11.49 0.21 -10.28
CA ALA A 9 11.97 0.37 -8.92
C ALA A 9 11.71 1.79 -8.36
N LEU A 10 11.97 2.84 -9.16
CA LEU A 10 11.74 4.22 -8.77
C LEU A 10 10.25 4.49 -8.51
N ILE A 11 9.38 4.01 -9.39
CA ILE A 11 7.93 4.17 -9.26
C ILE A 11 7.40 3.43 -8.03
N HIS A 12 7.81 2.17 -7.85
CA HIS A 12 7.27 1.30 -6.81
C HIS A 12 7.77 1.67 -5.40
N VAL A 13 9.01 2.14 -5.26
CA VAL A 13 9.60 2.38 -3.93
C VAL A 13 9.68 3.88 -3.60
N ALA A 14 10.09 4.72 -4.56
CA ALA A 14 10.48 6.08 -4.26
C ALA A 14 9.36 7.12 -4.43
N THR A 15 8.39 6.90 -5.34
CA THR A 15 7.38 7.92 -5.65
C THR A 15 5.96 7.53 -5.29
N ILE A 16 5.40 6.46 -5.87
CA ILE A 16 3.95 6.18 -5.76
C ILE A 16 3.57 5.70 -4.36
N VAL A 17 4.36 4.81 -3.75
CA VAL A 17 4.09 4.32 -2.39
C VAL A 17 4.27 5.44 -1.36
N VAL A 18 5.32 6.24 -1.49
CA VAL A 18 5.61 7.36 -0.57
C VAL A 18 4.52 8.43 -0.66
N ALA A 19 4.03 8.76 -1.86
CA ALA A 19 2.95 9.73 -2.04
C ALA A 19 1.65 9.30 -1.34
N GLY A 20 1.31 8.01 -1.39
CA GLY A 20 0.15 7.47 -0.68
C GLY A 20 0.28 7.59 0.84
N ILE A 21 1.43 7.21 1.39
CA ILE A 21 1.71 7.30 2.83
C ILE A 21 1.70 8.78 3.29
N PHE A 22 2.28 9.68 2.50
CA PHE A 22 2.27 11.11 2.78
C PHE A 22 0.85 11.67 2.86
N LEU A 23 -0.02 11.32 1.91
CA LEU A 23 -1.42 11.75 1.93
C LEU A 23 -2.12 11.28 3.21
N VAL A 24 -2.02 9.99 3.54
CA VAL A 24 -2.64 9.39 4.73
C VAL A 24 -2.13 10.05 6.02
N ALA A 25 -0.83 10.30 6.12
CA ALA A 25 -0.25 11.01 7.26
C ALA A 25 -0.78 12.44 7.39
N HIS A 26 -1.01 13.12 6.26
CA HIS A 26 -1.53 14.50 6.25
C HIS A 26 -3.01 14.58 6.68
N ILE A 27 -3.83 13.60 6.28
CA ILE A 27 -5.24 13.51 6.69
C ILE A 27 -5.46 12.72 8.00
N LEU A 28 -4.39 12.26 8.65
CA LEU A 28 -4.47 11.51 9.91
C LEU A 28 -5.32 12.21 10.98
N PRO A 29 -5.23 13.55 11.19
CA PRO A 29 -6.08 14.24 12.16
C PRO A 29 -7.58 14.11 11.86
N LEU A 30 -7.95 14.05 10.58
CA LEU A 30 -9.34 13.83 10.14
C LEU A 30 -9.76 12.37 10.36
N LEU A 31 -8.86 11.42 10.06
CA LEU A 31 -9.13 9.99 10.19
C LEU A 31 -9.37 9.56 11.64
N ILE A 32 -8.68 10.18 12.60
CA ILE A 32 -8.85 9.90 14.04
C ILE A 32 -10.26 10.25 14.53
N VAL A 33 -10.87 11.31 13.98
CA VAL A 33 -12.22 11.77 14.37
C VAL A 33 -13.31 10.86 13.79
N ILE A 34 -13.00 10.06 12.76
CA ILE A 34 -13.94 9.18 12.08
C ILE A 34 -13.46 7.71 12.19
N PRO A 35 -13.64 7.06 13.36
CA PRO A 35 -13.07 5.74 13.63
C PRO A 35 -13.57 4.64 12.69
N TYR A 36 -14.78 4.79 12.12
CA TYR A 36 -15.31 3.86 11.13
C TYR A 36 -14.45 3.79 9.86
N ILE A 37 -13.99 4.94 9.35
CA ILE A 37 -13.14 4.98 8.15
C ILE A 37 -11.75 4.43 8.45
N MET A 38 -11.21 4.70 9.63
CA MET A 38 -9.94 4.12 10.07
C MET A 38 -9.98 2.59 10.11
N ASN A 39 -11.07 2.01 10.63
CA ASN A 39 -11.28 0.56 10.63
C ASN A 39 -11.40 -0.01 9.21
N LEU A 40 -12.09 0.69 8.31
CA LEU A 40 -12.21 0.27 6.91
C LEU A 40 -10.84 0.27 6.20
N ILE A 41 -10.05 1.33 6.37
CA ILE A 41 -8.68 1.43 5.81
C ILE A 41 -7.80 0.30 6.34
N SER A 42 -7.87 0.02 7.65
CA SER A 42 -7.12 -1.09 8.26
C SER A 42 -7.54 -2.45 7.71
N LEU A 43 -8.84 -2.68 7.53
CA LEU A 43 -9.36 -3.94 6.97
C LEU A 43 -8.86 -4.16 5.54
N ILE A 44 -8.94 -3.12 4.70
CA ILE A 44 -8.46 -3.15 3.32
C ILE A 44 -6.95 -3.41 3.30
N GLY A 45 -6.19 -2.76 4.18
CA GLY A 45 -4.74 -2.97 4.32
C GLY A 45 -4.37 -4.42 4.64
N ILE A 46 -5.09 -5.05 5.57
CA ILE A 46 -4.88 -6.47 5.92
C ILE A 46 -5.14 -7.37 4.71
N ILE A 47 -6.24 -7.15 3.98
CA ILE A 47 -6.59 -7.94 2.80
C ILE A 47 -5.51 -7.81 1.71
N ILE A 48 -5.03 -6.59 1.46
CA ILE A 48 -4.00 -6.32 0.44
C ILE A 48 -2.66 -6.97 0.83
N VAL A 49 -2.25 -6.87 2.09
CA VAL A 49 -1.01 -7.51 2.58
C VAL A 49 -1.10 -9.02 2.45
N LEU A 50 -2.23 -9.62 2.84
CA LEU A 50 -2.42 -11.06 2.78
C LEU A 50 -2.42 -11.57 1.33
N LEU A 51 -3.14 -10.88 0.44
CA LEU A 51 -3.17 -11.23 -0.98
C LEU A 51 -1.79 -11.04 -1.62
N GLY A 52 -1.13 -9.92 -1.34
CA GLY A 52 0.22 -9.63 -1.82
C GLY A 52 1.24 -10.68 -1.38
N ALA A 53 1.22 -11.08 -0.11
CA ALA A 53 2.08 -12.13 0.41
C ALA A 53 1.79 -13.50 -0.22
N THR A 54 0.51 -13.84 -0.41
CA THR A 54 0.09 -15.12 -1.02
C THR A 54 0.52 -15.20 -2.49
N LEU A 55 0.39 -14.11 -3.24
CA LEU A 55 0.76 -14.04 -4.66
C LEU A 55 2.27 -13.91 -4.88
N ALA A 56 2.99 -13.28 -3.94
CA ALA A 56 4.45 -13.14 -3.98
C ALA A 56 5.18 -14.42 -3.54
N CYS A 57 4.52 -15.30 -2.78
CA CYS A 57 5.07 -16.61 -2.44
C CYS A 57 5.31 -17.39 -3.74
N PRO A 58 6.55 -17.85 -4.01
CA PRO A 58 6.82 -18.64 -5.20
C PRO A 58 6.00 -19.92 -5.15
N LYS A 59 5.39 -20.31 -6.27
CA LYS A 59 4.81 -21.65 -6.43
C LYS A 59 5.94 -22.67 -6.27
N ILE A 60 5.96 -23.35 -5.13
CA ILE A 60 6.88 -24.47 -4.85
C ILE A 60 6.30 -25.71 -5.54
N TYR A 61 6.43 -25.77 -6.87
CA TYR A 61 6.42 -27.01 -7.65
C TYR A 61 7.37 -26.84 -8.84
#